data_AF-A0A1V4XCT0-F1
#
_entry.id   AF-A0A1V4XCT0-F1
#
_cell.length_a   1.000
_cell.length_b   1.000
_cell.length_c   1.000
_cell.angle_alpha   90.00
_cell.angle_beta   90.00
_cell.angle_gamma   90.00
#
_symmetry.space_group_name_H-M   'P 1'
#
loop_
_entity.id
_entity.type
_entity.pdbx_description
1 polymer ?
#
loop_
_entity_poly.entity_id
_entity_poly.type
_entity_poly.pdbx_seq_one_letter_code
_entity_poly.pdbx_strand_id
1 'polypeptide(L)' 'MTYILRTPAGTFTIEPDEADGEMVKLCIGGFWLASFRTAEDAAHAVTKRETGWPDWDRAKEGACPACLADWEEC' A
#
# COMPACT_ATOMS: atom_id res chain seq x y z
N MET A 1 -6.44 -12.01 -3.28
CA MET A 1 -6.83 -11.36 -2.02
C MET A 1 -6.47 -9.89 -2.16
N THR A 2 -7.35 -8.99 -1.74
CA THR A 2 -7.11 -7.55 -1.81
C THR A 2 -7.09 -6.97 -0.41
N TYR A 3 -6.12 -6.11 -0.12
CA TYR A 3 -5.99 -5.43 1.16
C TYR A 3 -6.28 -3.95 1.01
N ILE A 4 -6.93 -3.35 2.01
CA ILE A 4 -7.34 -1.96 2.00
C ILE A 4 -6.87 -1.27 3.29
N LEU A 5 -6.23 -0.11 3.14
CA LEU A 5 -5.83 0.75 4.25
C LEU A 5 -6.31 2.17 4.00
N ARG A 6 -7.14 2.69 4.89
CA ARG A 6 -7.63 4.07 4.82
C ARG A 6 -6.72 4.97 5.65
N THR A 7 -6.11 5.96 4.99
CA THR A 7 -5.21 6.93 5.62
C THR A 7 -5.69 8.35 5.35
N PRO A 8 -5.20 9.35 6.10
CA PRO A 8 -5.46 10.76 5.79
C PRO A 8 -4.98 11.20 4.40
N ALA A 9 -3.96 10.54 3.84
CA ALA A 9 -3.44 10.85 2.49
C ALA A 9 -4.29 10.21 1.37
N GLY A 10 -5.17 9.27 1.71
CA GLY A 10 -5.98 8.51 0.77
C GLY A 10 -6.12 7.05 1.17
N THR A 11 -6.85 6.29 0.34
CA THR A 11 -7.02 4.85 0.53
C THR A 11 -5.95 4.11 -0.25
N PHE A 12 -5.06 3.44 0.45
CA PHE A 12 -4.14 2.48 -0.15
C PHE A 12 -4.85 1.15 -0.38
N THR A 13 -4.52 0.50 -1.49
CA THR A 13 -4.95 -0.86 -1.79
C THR A 13 -3.76 -1.69 -2.24
N ILE A 14 -3.74 -2.95 -1.81
CA ILE A 14 -2.82 -3.97 -2.33
C ILE A 14 -3.68 -5.01 -3.02
N GLU A 15 -3.48 -5.18 -4.31
CA GLU A 15 -4.26 -6.09 -5.13
C GLU A 15 -3.34 -6.90 -6.04
N PRO A 16 -3.75 -8.08 -6.54
CA PRO A 16 -2.95 -8.85 -7.48
C PRO A 16 -2.59 -8.00 -8.71
N ASP A 17 -1.35 -8.12 -9.18
CA ASP A 17 -0.95 -7.48 -10.43
C ASP A 17 -1.48 -8.29 -11.61
N GLU A 18 -2.30 -7.69 -12.45
CA GLU A 18 -2.88 -8.37 -13.62
C GLU A 18 -1.85 -8.57 -14.74
N ALA A 19 -0.78 -7.76 -14.73
CA ALA A 19 0.30 -7.90 -15.70
C ALA A 19 1.30 -9.00 -15.31
N ASP A 20 1.43 -9.28 -14.01
CA ASP A 20 2.33 -10.30 -13.46
C ASP A 20 1.64 -11.04 -12.30
N GLY A 21 1.14 -12.25 -12.59
CA GLY A 21 0.35 -13.05 -11.64
C GLY A 21 1.12 -13.52 -10.40
N GLU A 22 2.43 -13.29 -10.32
CA GLU A 22 3.25 -13.57 -9.13
C GLU A 22 3.46 -12.31 -8.25
N MET A 23 3.00 -11.14 -8.71
CA MET A 23 3.20 -9.87 -8.04
C MET A 23 1.88 -9.32 -7.50
N VAL A 24 2.00 -8.37 -6.58
CA VAL A 24 0.92 -7.50 -6.12
C VAL A 24 1.27 -6.06 -6.46
N LYS A 25 0.26 -5.26 -6.74
CA LYS A 25 0.41 -3.82 -6.95
C LYS A 25 -0.08 -3.06 -5.73
N LEU A 26 0.70 -2.08 -5.31
CA LEU A 26 0.31 -1.06 -4.36
C LEU A 26 -0.30 0.11 -5.14
N CYS A 27 -1.52 0.49 -4.75
CA CYS A 27 -2.24 1.60 -5.34
C CYS A 27 -2.69 2.58 -4.25
N ILE A 28 -2.95 3.84 -4.63
CA ILE A 28 -3.64 4.82 -3.78
C ILE A 28 -4.74 5.51 -4.57
N GLY A 29 -5.98 5.45 -4.09
CA GLY A 29 -7.12 6.09 -4.77
C GLY A 29 -7.30 5.67 -6.24
N GLY A 30 -6.90 4.44 -6.59
CA GLY A 30 -6.93 3.91 -7.97
C GLY A 30 -5.68 4.22 -8.81
N PHE A 31 -4.70 4.95 -8.29
CA PHE A 31 -3.42 5.17 -8.94
C PHE A 31 -2.42 4.07 -8.55
N TRP A 32 -1.84 3.41 -9.55
CA TRP A 32 -0.72 2.50 -9.33
C TRP A 32 0.53 3.26 -8.89
N LEU A 33 1.18 2.76 -7.84
CA LEU A 33 2.40 3.33 -7.27
C LEU A 33 3.62 2.47 -7.59
N ALA A 34 3.56 1.18 -7.25
CA ALA A 34 4.63 0.22 -7.44
C ALA A 34 4.09 -1.21 -7.37
N SER A 35 4.87 -2.17 -7.89
CA SER A 35 4.58 -3.61 -7.76
C SER A 35 5.62 -4.28 -6.85
N PHE A 36 5.16 -5.27 -6.09
CA PHE A 36 5.92 -5.99 -5.08
C PHE A 36 5.66 -7.50 -5.22
N ARG A 37 6.56 -8.32 -4.68
CA ARG A 37 6.40 -9.78 -4.71
C ARG A 37 5.31 -10.28 -3.76
N THR A 38 5.09 -9.59 -2.65
CA THR A 38 4.13 -9.99 -1.61
C THR A 38 3.37 -8.78 -1.08
N ALA A 39 2.21 -9.04 -0.49
CA ALA A 39 1.42 -8.01 0.16
C ALA A 39 2.15 -7.43 1.38
N GLU A 40 2.94 -8.25 2.08
CA GLU A 40 3.79 -7.81 3.19
C GLU A 40 4.83 -6.79 2.73
N ASP A 41 5.50 -7.02 1.59
CA ASP A 41 6.49 -6.09 1.04
C ASP A 41 5.84 -4.74 0.69
N ALA A 42 4.65 -4.79 0.08
CA ALA A 42 3.87 -3.59 -0.24
C ALA A 42 3.43 -2.83 1.02
N ALA A 43 2.92 -3.53 2.04
CA ALA A 43 2.56 -2.92 3.32
C ALA A 43 3.79 -2.32 4.02
N HIS A 44 4.94 -2.99 3.97
CA HIS A 44 6.20 -2.47 4.49
C HIS A 44 6.63 -1.18 3.80
N ALA A 45 6.43 -1.03 2.49
CA ALA A 45 6.70 0.22 1.80
C ALA A 45 5.81 1.37 2.32
N VAL A 46 4.54 1.10 2.60
CA VAL A 46 3.62 2.07 3.23
C VAL A 46 4.08 2.44 4.64
N THR A 47 4.45 1.46 5.47
CA THR A 47 4.98 1.69 6.82
C THR A 47 6.26 2.53 6.81
N LYS A 48 7.17 2.23 5.87
CA LYS A 48 8.44 2.95 5.69
C LYS A 48 8.29 4.30 5.01
N ARG A 49 7.10 4.65 4.49
CA ARG A 49 6.88 5.87 3.71
C ARG A 49 7.78 5.93 2.47
N GLU A 50 7.92 4.78 1.81
CA GLU A 50 8.68 4.58 0.57
C GLU A 50 7.73 4.14 -0.55
N THR A 51 6.56 4.79 -0.64
CA THR A 51 5.48 4.39 -1.56
C THR A 51 5.60 5.04 -2.93
N GLY A 52 6.37 6.12 -3.04
CA GLY A 52 6.39 6.99 -4.21
C GLY A 52 5.28 8.04 -4.22
N TRP A 53 4.36 8.02 -3.23
CA TRP A 53 3.32 9.03 -3.08
C TRP A 53 3.79 10.17 -2.16
N PRO A 54 4.09 11.37 -2.68
CA PRO A 54 4.76 12.41 -1.90
C PRO A 54 3.99 12.87 -0.65
N ASP A 55 2.66 12.90 -0.73
CA ASP A 55 1.82 13.36 0.39
C ASP A 55 1.87 12.38 1.57
N TRP A 56 1.98 11.08 1.28
CA TRP A 56 2.17 10.07 2.31
C TRP A 56 3.63 10.00 2.76
N ASP A 57 4.56 10.00 1.82
CA ASP A 57 5.97 9.79 2.09
C ASP A 57 6.58 10.94 2.91
N ARG A 58 6.05 12.17 2.74
CA ARG A 58 6.51 13.37 3.47
C ARG A 58 5.69 13.68 4.72
N ALA A 59 4.56 13.02 4.94
CA ALA A 59 3.73 13.27 6.10
C ALA A 59 4.50 12.89 7.37
N LYS A 60 4.63 13.86 8.29
CA LYS A 60 5.30 13.65 9.59
C LYS A 60 4.34 13.17 10.67
N GLU A 61 3.05 13.34 10.45
CA GLU A 61 1.97 13.03 11.40
C GLU A 61 0.92 12.16 10.71
N GLY A 62 0.51 11.10 11.39
CA GLY A 62 -0.47 10.13 10.93
C GLY A 62 -0.14 8.73 11.44
N ALA A 63 -1.18 7.97 11.78
CA ALA A 63 -1.04 6.56 12.14
C ALA A 63 -0.48 5.80 10.92
N CYS A 64 0.81 5.45 10.96
CA CYS A 64 1.34 4.46 10.03
C CYS A 64 0.81 3.09 10.43
N PRO A 65 0.39 2.25 9.48
CA PRO A 65 0.21 0.84 9.76
C PRO A 65 1.56 0.27 10.25
N ALA A 66 1.53 -0.57 11.27
CA ALA A 66 2.72 -1.29 11.73
C ALA A 66 3.05 -2.44 10.77
N CYS A 67 2.02 -3.11 10.23
CA CYS A 67 2.19 -4.20 9.26
C CYS A 67 0.89 -4.48 8.47
N LEU A 68 0.93 -5.51 7.62
CA LEU A 68 -0.22 -5.96 6.83
C LEU A 68 -1.44 -6.34 7.71
N ALA A 69 -1.23 -6.73 8.98
CA ALA A 69 -2.33 -7.06 9.89
C ALA A 69 -3.24 -5.87 10.23
N ASP A 70 -2.77 -4.64 10.02
CA ASP A 70 -3.58 -3.43 10.20
C ASP A 70 -4.45 -3.10 8.97
N TRP A 71 -4.34 -3.90 7.91
CA TRP A 71 -5.10 -3.72 6.69
C TRP A 71 -6.39 -4.55 6.72
N GLU A 72 -7.45 -4.01 6.14
CA GLU A 72 -8.70 -4.73 5.94
C GLU A 72 -8.56 -5.66 4.73
N GLU A 73 -8.76 -6.97 4.93
CA GLU A 73 -8.81 -7.96 3.84
C GLU A 73 -10.21 -7.99 3.23
N CYS A 74 -10.29 -7.93 1.90
CA CYS A 74 -11.52 -7.97 1.10
C CYS A 74 -11.48 -9.10 0.06
#